data_AF-A0A424PIH6-F1
#
_entry.id   AF-A0A424PIH6-F1
#
_cell.length_a   1.000
_cell.length_b   1.000
_cell.length_c   1.000
_cell.angle_alpha   90.00
_cell.angle_beta   90.00
_cell.angle_gamma   90.00
#
_symmetry.space_group_name_H-M   'P 1'
#
loop_
_entity.id
_entity.type
_entity.pdbx_description
1 polymer ?
#
loop_
_entity_poly.entity_id
_entity_poly.type
_entity_poly.pdbx_seq_one_letter_code
_entity_poly.pdbx_strand_id
1 'polypeptide(L)'
;MEVKEKDRKFLSALKSVYRSVSKAPETISPLEARSLCTDHVRQAFAITNVQIKGSEYLPYEKNVIFIYNHLNNHPYYTEDEGFQITLDSHFISSVILDKYYKDSGVRVVRHSLPDEDNHRTYYERLKYLRVYAKNFLPEGLDKKEIKSVNKEFYPQAINHLRQGSGLVFSPEGNSYKTGDSPGIFRYGIFKLACCMDPQPLIVPLVMANFDKLASEDTFKCEIKPPFRMSDLGITDKKDPSLPGVVAKINQQYKEWVSDLLEEEQGFESEILALEERTKTKETLDDMVVFYGSSTIRLWNSLEEDFPHINSLNLGFGGAFISSLSQHFDRLFTFKAPKVIVLYLGGNDLTLGWTAAKIVENINSLIEKIHHKYPPTTLLNLSIKPSLERAMQMEKIIQINTAMAALSKNSTFLKQVDFFDALMDGEAVKRQFLLQDGLHLNTDGYEVLKNHLKPYL
;
A
#
# COMPACT_ATOMS: atom_id res chain seq x y z
N MET A 1 28.03 -16.11 1.18
CA MET A 1 27.23 -15.21 0.31
C MET A 1 28.06 -13.98 0.01
N GLU A 2 28.22 -13.64 -1.26
CA GLU A 2 28.94 -12.43 -1.67
C GLU A 2 28.04 -11.22 -1.47
N VAL A 3 28.44 -10.31 -0.57
CA VAL A 3 27.72 -9.07 -0.32
C VAL A 3 27.87 -8.15 -1.53
N LYS A 4 26.73 -7.86 -2.19
CA LYS A 4 26.71 -7.01 -3.38
C LYS A 4 26.78 -5.54 -3.02
N GLU A 5 27.14 -4.72 -4.00
CA GLU A 5 27.27 -3.26 -3.83
C GLU A 5 25.97 -2.60 -3.32
N LYS A 6 24.81 -3.10 -3.75
CA LYS A 6 23.50 -2.63 -3.28
C LYS A 6 23.32 -2.80 -1.78
N ASP A 7 23.80 -3.90 -1.19
CA ASP A 7 23.69 -4.16 0.24
C ASP A 7 24.62 -3.26 1.05
N ARG A 8 25.83 -3.00 0.55
CA ARG A 8 26.78 -2.07 1.19
C ARG A 8 26.22 -0.65 1.22
N LYS A 9 25.63 -0.21 0.10
CA LYS A 9 24.96 1.10 0.02
C LYS A 9 23.78 1.19 0.98
N PHE A 10 22.97 0.14 1.07
CA PHE A 10 21.84 0.12 2.00
C PHE A 10 22.31 0.15 3.46
N LEU A 11 23.30 -0.66 3.84
CA LEU A 11 23.92 -0.59 5.17
C LEU A 11 24.50 0.81 5.47
N SER A 12 25.18 1.44 4.51
CA SER A 12 25.69 2.81 4.69
C SER A 12 24.56 3.83 4.92
N ALA A 13 23.43 3.66 4.23
CA ALA A 13 22.25 4.49 4.45
C ALA A 13 21.64 4.25 5.84
N LEU A 14 21.57 3.00 6.31
CA LEU A 14 21.10 2.66 7.67
C LEU A 14 22.04 3.23 8.75
N LYS A 15 23.38 3.17 8.57
CA LYS A 15 24.35 3.89 9.41
C LYS A 15 24.06 5.38 9.48
N SER A 16 23.64 5.97 8.37
CA SER A 16 23.28 7.39 8.29
C SER A 16 21.99 7.70 9.04
N VAL A 17 20.98 6.81 8.98
CA VAL A 17 19.76 6.90 9.81
C VAL A 17 20.10 6.87 11.30
N TYR A 18 20.98 5.95 11.73
CA TYR A 18 21.39 5.89 13.13
C TYR A 18 22.06 7.19 13.57
N ARG A 19 23.05 7.66 12.79
CA ARG A 19 23.81 8.88 13.10
C ARG A 19 22.94 10.12 13.10
N SER A 20 21.98 10.24 12.18
CA SER A 20 21.12 11.42 12.09
C SER A 20 20.24 11.61 13.32
N VAL A 21 19.91 10.53 14.04
CA VAL A 21 19.16 10.58 15.30
C VAL A 21 20.12 10.70 16.49
N SER A 22 21.08 9.77 16.61
CA SER A 22 21.93 9.66 17.80
C SER A 22 22.92 10.82 17.95
N LYS A 23 23.36 11.42 16.83
CA LYS A 23 24.30 12.56 16.84
C LYS A 23 23.64 13.91 16.60
N ALA A 24 22.31 13.97 16.55
CA ALA A 24 21.62 15.25 16.42
C ALA A 24 21.85 16.15 17.65
N PRO A 25 21.80 17.49 17.50
CA PRO A 25 21.92 18.42 18.62
C PRO A 25 20.94 18.08 19.74
N GLU A 26 21.34 18.14 21.01
CA GLU A 26 20.46 17.81 22.15
C GLU A 26 19.23 18.71 22.24
N THR A 27 19.26 19.88 21.57
CA THR A 27 18.19 20.86 21.53
C THR A 27 16.99 20.44 20.67
N ILE A 28 17.12 19.45 19.78
CA ILE A 28 16.01 19.05 18.93
C ILE A 28 14.94 18.29 19.74
N SER A 29 13.69 18.57 19.44
CA SER A 29 12.55 17.86 20.01
C SER A 29 12.49 16.42 19.49
N PRO A 30 11.78 15.52 20.21
CA PRO A 30 11.55 14.17 19.72
C PRO A 30 10.83 14.11 18.37
N LEU A 31 9.96 15.08 18.07
CA LEU A 31 9.24 15.13 16.80
C LEU A 31 10.19 15.48 15.64
N GLU A 32 11.08 16.45 15.84
CA GLU A 32 12.14 16.77 14.87
C GLU A 32 13.09 15.59 14.67
N ALA A 33 13.46 14.88 15.74
CA ALA A 33 14.27 13.66 15.64
C ALA A 33 13.58 12.57 14.83
N ARG A 34 12.26 12.40 14.98
CA ARG A 34 11.45 11.48 14.15
C ARG A 34 11.41 11.93 12.69
N SER A 35 11.25 13.22 12.42
CA SER A 35 11.27 13.75 11.05
C SER A 35 12.62 13.51 10.36
N LEU A 36 13.73 13.76 11.06
CA LEU A 36 15.06 13.46 10.55
C LEU A 36 15.24 11.97 10.28
N CYS A 37 14.73 11.13 11.18
CA CYS A 37 14.72 9.68 11.01
C CYS A 37 13.93 9.27 9.76
N THR A 38 12.71 9.76 9.58
CA THR A 38 11.86 9.37 8.44
C THR A 38 12.46 9.79 7.10
N ASP A 39 13.07 10.97 7.02
CA ASP A 39 13.77 11.44 5.82
C ASP A 39 14.92 10.51 5.42
N HIS A 40 15.78 10.15 6.38
CA HIS A 40 16.91 9.25 6.10
C HIS A 40 16.44 7.84 5.78
N VAL A 41 15.39 7.34 6.45
CA VAL A 41 14.83 6.01 6.16
C VAL A 41 14.25 5.97 4.75
N ARG A 42 13.51 7.01 4.32
CA ARG A 42 13.02 7.10 2.94
C ARG A 42 14.16 7.06 1.92
N GLN A 43 15.23 7.82 2.16
CA GLN A 43 16.41 7.81 1.29
C GLN A 43 17.07 6.42 1.25
N ALA A 44 17.12 5.72 2.40
CA ALA A 44 17.65 4.37 2.46
C ALA A 44 16.80 3.38 1.64
N PHE A 45 15.48 3.42 1.74
CA PHE A 45 14.61 2.54 0.96
C PHE A 45 14.52 2.92 -0.52
N ALA A 46 14.75 4.19 -0.89
CA ALA A 46 14.75 4.65 -2.28
C ALA A 46 15.83 4.00 -3.16
N ILE A 47 16.90 3.46 -2.55
CA ILE A 47 17.95 2.69 -3.26
C ILE A 47 17.71 1.17 -3.24
N THR A 48 16.57 0.72 -2.72
CA THR A 48 16.17 -0.69 -2.63
C THR A 48 14.99 -0.99 -3.55
N ASN A 49 14.70 -2.28 -3.75
CA ASN A 49 13.48 -2.67 -4.46
C ASN A 49 12.37 -2.79 -3.42
N VAL A 50 11.34 -1.97 -3.55
CA VAL A 50 10.17 -1.98 -2.67
C VAL A 50 8.92 -2.16 -3.50
N GLN A 51 8.02 -3.02 -3.03
CA GLN A 51 6.68 -3.17 -3.58
C GLN A 51 5.65 -2.83 -2.49
N ILE A 52 4.75 -1.89 -2.80
CA ILE A 52 3.64 -1.52 -1.92
C ILE A 52 2.34 -1.86 -2.65
N LYS A 53 1.44 -2.55 -1.94
CA LYS A 53 0.14 -2.98 -2.45
C LYS A 53 -0.98 -2.60 -1.50
N GLY A 54 -2.19 -2.48 -2.04
CA GLY A 54 -3.39 -2.21 -1.25
C GLY A 54 -3.44 -0.79 -0.67
N SER A 55 -2.73 0.17 -1.27
CA SER A 55 -2.76 1.56 -0.78
C SER A 55 -4.17 2.16 -0.80
N GLU A 56 -5.06 1.63 -1.65
CA GLU A 56 -6.48 1.94 -1.69
C GLU A 56 -7.21 1.66 -0.36
N TYR A 57 -6.66 0.79 0.50
CA TYR A 57 -7.24 0.47 1.81
C TYR A 57 -6.80 1.40 2.94
N LEU A 58 -5.93 2.37 2.66
CA LEU A 58 -5.57 3.39 3.65
C LEU A 58 -6.79 4.27 3.96
N PRO A 59 -7.26 4.34 5.22
CA PRO A 59 -8.41 5.15 5.57
C PRO A 59 -8.09 6.66 5.55
N TYR A 60 -9.10 7.48 5.25
CA TYR A 60 -9.01 8.94 5.43
C TYR A 60 -8.95 9.35 6.91
N GLU A 61 -9.56 8.52 7.78
CA GLU A 61 -9.56 8.74 9.23
C GLU A 61 -8.13 8.80 9.76
N LYS A 62 -7.93 9.73 10.69
CA LYS A 62 -6.75 9.73 11.56
C LYS A 62 -7.00 8.72 12.69
N ASN A 63 -6.19 8.69 13.75
CA ASN A 63 -6.44 7.81 14.91
C ASN A 63 -6.55 6.30 14.58
N VAL A 64 -5.67 5.82 13.69
CA VAL A 64 -5.65 4.44 13.17
C VAL A 64 -4.58 3.62 13.87
N ILE A 65 -4.89 2.35 14.14
CA ILE A 65 -3.92 1.35 14.58
C ILE A 65 -3.41 0.59 13.35
N PHE A 66 -2.11 0.63 13.11
CA PHE A 66 -1.45 -0.16 12.07
C PHE A 66 -0.79 -1.38 12.71
N ILE A 67 -1.33 -2.57 12.44
CA ILE A 67 -0.72 -3.82 12.91
C ILE A 67 0.14 -4.45 11.83
N TYR A 68 1.30 -4.98 12.21
CA TYR A 68 2.23 -5.59 11.27
C TYR A 68 2.87 -6.86 11.85
N ASN A 69 3.19 -7.82 10.99
CA ASN A 69 4.08 -8.92 11.34
C ASN A 69 5.53 -8.42 11.35
N HIS A 70 6.25 -8.73 12.42
CA HIS A 70 7.58 -8.20 12.72
C HIS A 70 8.66 -9.16 12.24
N LEU A 71 9.52 -8.67 11.36
CA LEU A 71 10.54 -9.48 10.70
C LEU A 71 11.92 -9.25 11.32
N ASN A 72 12.72 -10.32 11.34
CA ASN A 72 14.13 -10.23 11.63
C ASN A 72 14.81 -9.37 10.55
N ASN A 73 15.89 -8.69 10.90
CA ASN A 73 16.78 -8.14 9.87
C ASN A 73 17.80 -9.21 9.47
N HIS A 74 18.27 -9.14 8.22
CA HIS A 74 19.45 -9.91 7.83
C HIS A 74 20.67 -9.49 8.69
N PRO A 75 21.49 -10.43 9.23
CA PRO A 75 22.62 -10.09 10.12
C PRO A 75 23.65 -9.13 9.53
N TYR A 76 23.75 -9.06 8.20
CA TYR A 76 24.60 -8.08 7.52
C TYR A 76 24.20 -6.62 7.78
N TYR A 77 22.92 -6.35 8.07
CA TYR A 77 22.42 -5.01 8.40
C TYR A 77 22.56 -4.67 9.89
N THR A 78 23.49 -5.34 10.58
CA THR A 78 23.90 -4.96 11.93
C THR A 78 24.85 -3.78 11.85
N GLU A 79 24.48 -2.72 12.57
CA GLU A 79 25.28 -1.51 12.73
C GLU A 79 26.42 -1.73 13.72
N ASP A 80 27.17 -0.67 14.01
CA ASP A 80 28.30 -0.72 14.94
C ASP A 80 27.81 -1.20 16.33
N GLU A 81 28.57 -2.14 16.92
CA GLU A 81 28.33 -2.76 18.24
C GLU A 81 26.98 -3.48 18.41
N GLY A 82 26.48 -4.14 17.36
CA GLY A 82 25.37 -5.08 17.50
C GLY A 82 23.96 -4.46 17.43
N PHE A 83 23.85 -3.14 17.23
CA PHE A 83 22.57 -2.47 17.06
C PHE A 83 21.97 -2.70 15.66
N GLN A 84 20.66 -2.86 15.58
CA GLN A 84 19.94 -2.95 14.31
C GLN A 84 18.75 -1.99 14.30
N ILE A 85 18.64 -1.21 13.21
CA ILE A 85 17.44 -0.43 12.91
C ILE A 85 16.36 -1.41 12.45
N THR A 86 15.25 -1.52 13.18
CA THR A 86 14.12 -2.39 12.82
C THR A 86 13.50 -1.97 11.49
N LEU A 87 13.79 -2.69 10.41
CA LEU A 87 13.51 -2.20 9.05
C LEU A 87 12.01 -2.03 8.79
N ASP A 88 11.19 -2.99 9.22
CA ASP A 88 9.75 -2.99 9.01
C ASP A 88 9.03 -1.79 9.65
N SER A 89 9.24 -1.55 10.94
CA SER A 89 8.56 -0.48 11.68
C SER A 89 9.04 0.90 11.22
N HIS A 90 10.33 1.03 10.87
CA HIS A 90 10.86 2.27 10.29
C HIS A 90 10.28 2.50 8.88
N PHE A 91 10.16 1.44 8.08
CA PHE A 91 9.50 1.49 6.78
C PHE A 91 8.05 1.95 6.90
N ILE A 92 7.28 1.34 7.80
CA ILE A 92 5.88 1.72 8.06
C ILE A 92 5.78 3.19 8.43
N SER A 93 6.55 3.66 9.43
CA SER A 93 6.54 5.06 9.85
C SER A 93 6.93 6.03 8.73
N SER A 94 7.91 5.69 7.90
CA SER A 94 8.56 6.66 6.99
C SER A 94 8.04 6.62 5.55
N VAL A 95 7.73 5.41 5.06
CA VAL A 95 7.36 5.14 3.67
C VAL A 95 5.84 5.01 3.52
N ILE A 96 5.13 4.58 4.56
CA ILE A 96 3.66 4.52 4.58
C ILE A 96 3.08 5.74 5.30
N LEU A 97 3.27 5.82 6.62
CA LEU A 97 2.56 6.80 7.45
C LEU A 97 2.96 8.24 7.12
N ASP A 98 4.25 8.58 7.17
CA ASP A 98 4.71 9.95 6.90
C ASP A 98 4.39 10.38 5.44
N LYS A 99 4.42 9.44 4.49
CA LYS A 99 4.06 9.71 3.09
C LYS A 99 2.59 10.11 2.95
N TYR A 100 1.67 9.26 3.41
CA TYR A 100 0.23 9.41 3.16
C TYR A 100 -0.49 10.29 4.20
N TYR A 101 -0.01 10.31 5.45
CA TYR A 101 -0.66 11.03 6.56
C TYR A 101 0.10 12.27 7.03
N LYS A 102 1.35 12.49 6.58
CA LYS A 102 2.24 13.57 7.06
C LYS A 102 2.48 13.52 8.57
N ASP A 103 2.43 12.31 9.12
CA ASP A 103 2.70 11.97 10.51
C ASP A 103 3.35 10.58 10.50
N SER A 104 4.48 10.41 11.17
CA SER A 104 5.23 9.13 11.20
C SER A 104 4.63 8.07 12.14
N GLY A 105 3.56 8.43 12.84
CA GLY A 105 2.94 7.63 13.87
C GLY A 105 3.76 7.56 15.16
N VAL A 106 3.19 6.90 16.15
CA VAL A 106 3.88 6.47 17.35
C VAL A 106 4.08 4.96 17.31
N ARG A 107 5.33 4.54 17.49
CA ARG A 107 5.70 3.12 17.59
C ARG A 107 5.69 2.66 19.04
N VAL A 108 5.63 1.33 19.21
CA VAL A 108 5.91 0.68 20.49
C VAL A 108 7.27 0.01 20.42
N VAL A 109 8.15 0.37 21.35
CA VAL A 109 9.53 -0.09 21.39
C VAL A 109 9.79 -0.72 22.76
N ARG A 110 10.62 -1.76 22.82
CA ARG A 110 11.00 -2.34 24.10
C ARG A 110 11.96 -1.44 24.87
N HIS A 111 12.02 -1.58 26.20
CA HIS A 111 13.15 -1.05 26.95
C HIS A 111 14.46 -1.74 26.50
N SER A 112 15.57 -0.98 26.48
CA SER A 112 16.91 -1.55 26.28
C SER A 112 17.34 -2.36 27.50
N LEU A 113 18.17 -3.37 27.27
CA LEU A 113 18.95 -4.00 28.31
C LEU A 113 20.09 -3.07 28.79
N PRO A 114 20.68 -3.31 29.97
CA PRO A 114 21.75 -2.47 30.52
C PRO A 114 22.96 -2.32 29.60
N ASP A 115 23.27 -3.35 28.80
CA ASP A 115 24.40 -3.45 27.87
C ASP A 115 24.09 -2.92 26.46
N GLU A 116 22.86 -2.51 26.17
CA GLU A 116 22.46 -2.03 24.84
C GLU A 116 22.50 -0.49 24.72
N ASP A 117 23.69 0.09 24.81
CA ASP A 117 23.88 1.55 24.80
C ASP A 117 23.44 2.22 23.49
N ASN A 118 23.71 1.60 22.33
CA ASN A 118 23.28 2.13 21.03
C ASN A 118 21.75 2.10 20.87
N HIS A 119 21.09 1.05 21.36
CA HIS A 119 19.62 0.98 21.40
C HIS A 119 19.06 2.09 22.29
N ARG A 120 19.63 2.26 23.49
CA ARG A 120 19.21 3.30 24.44
C ARG A 120 19.35 4.69 23.82
N THR A 121 20.55 5.00 23.34
CA THR A 121 20.89 6.29 22.72
C THR A 121 19.93 6.64 21.59
N TYR A 122 19.67 5.70 20.68
CA TYR A 122 18.78 5.94 19.55
C TYR A 122 17.33 6.17 19.97
N TYR A 123 16.75 5.28 20.76
CA TYR A 123 15.33 5.33 21.09
C TYR A 123 14.97 6.33 22.21
N GLU A 124 15.93 6.82 22.98
CA GLU A 124 15.70 7.94 23.91
C GLU A 124 15.48 9.26 23.18
N ARG A 125 16.16 9.46 22.05
CA ARG A 125 15.96 10.63 21.18
C ARG A 125 14.57 10.65 20.57
N LEU A 126 14.07 9.48 20.14
CA LEU A 126 12.79 9.37 19.44
C LEU A 126 11.57 9.37 20.38
N LYS A 127 11.74 9.07 21.67
CA LYS A 127 10.69 9.03 22.72
C LYS A 127 9.39 8.33 22.29
N TYR A 128 9.49 7.16 21.66
CA TYR A 128 8.34 6.31 21.39
C TYR A 128 7.77 5.68 22.67
N LEU A 129 6.61 5.03 22.56
CA LEU A 129 5.99 4.31 23.67
C LEU A 129 6.86 3.12 24.05
N ARG A 130 7.13 2.97 25.35
CA ARG A 130 8.00 1.90 25.86
C ARG A 130 7.22 0.82 26.60
N VAL A 131 7.62 -0.43 26.38
CA VAL A 131 7.11 -1.60 27.11
C VAL A 131 8.24 -2.56 27.46
N TYR A 132 8.12 -3.27 28.56
CA TYR A 132 8.99 -4.39 28.90
C TYR A 132 8.54 -5.63 28.15
N ALA A 133 9.44 -6.18 27.33
CA ALA A 133 9.21 -7.42 26.60
C ALA A 133 9.71 -8.62 27.42
N LYS A 134 8.96 -9.72 27.44
CA LYS A 134 9.22 -10.90 28.30
C LYS A 134 10.65 -11.46 28.20
N ASN A 135 11.25 -11.41 27.01
CA ASN A 135 12.58 -11.94 26.73
C ASN A 135 13.70 -10.88 26.84
N PHE A 136 13.35 -9.63 27.17
CA PHE A 136 14.27 -8.49 27.24
C PHE A 136 14.00 -7.70 28.52
N LEU A 137 14.24 -8.35 29.66
CA LEU A 137 14.08 -7.77 30.98
C LEU A 137 15.46 -7.61 31.63
N PRO A 138 15.82 -6.40 32.12
CA PRO A 138 16.99 -6.24 32.95
C PRO A 138 16.94 -7.15 34.19
N GLU A 139 18.08 -7.67 34.60
CA GLU A 139 18.17 -8.52 35.80
C GLU A 139 17.73 -7.75 37.06
N GLY A 140 16.97 -8.43 37.94
CA GLY A 140 16.55 -7.86 39.22
C GLY A 140 15.27 -7.01 39.20
N LEU A 141 14.63 -6.79 38.04
CA LEU A 141 13.37 -6.04 37.95
C LEU A 141 12.18 -6.79 38.57
N ASP A 142 11.41 -6.10 39.41
CA ASP A 142 10.21 -6.68 40.02
C ASP A 142 9.08 -6.87 39.01
N LYS A 143 8.37 -8.00 39.11
CA LYS A 143 7.22 -8.30 38.26
C LYS A 143 6.09 -7.29 38.42
N LYS A 144 5.91 -6.67 39.61
CA LYS A 144 4.88 -5.63 39.79
C LYS A 144 5.28 -4.35 39.09
N GLU A 145 6.56 -3.98 39.12
CA GLU A 145 7.10 -2.83 38.41
C GLU A 145 6.92 -2.98 36.89
N ILE A 146 7.33 -4.13 36.32
CA ILE A 146 7.11 -4.45 34.90
C ILE A 146 5.63 -4.31 34.52
N LYS A 147 4.73 -4.87 35.35
CA LYS A 147 3.29 -4.80 35.12
C LYS A 147 2.75 -3.38 35.23
N SER A 148 3.30 -2.57 36.14
CA SER A 148 2.93 -1.17 36.33
C SER A 148 3.30 -0.34 35.10
N VAL A 149 4.55 -0.42 34.65
CA VAL A 149 5.04 0.30 33.46
C VAL A 149 4.26 -0.12 32.22
N ASN A 150 4.08 -1.43 32.00
CA ASN A 150 3.29 -1.91 30.85
C ASN A 150 1.80 -1.51 30.92
N LYS A 151 1.27 -1.16 32.10
CA LYS A 151 -0.11 -0.65 32.24
C LYS A 151 -0.23 0.80 31.76
N GLU A 152 0.84 1.59 31.85
CA GLU A 152 0.87 2.97 31.35
C GLU A 152 0.85 3.07 29.82
N PHE A 153 1.18 1.98 29.11
CA PHE A 153 1.06 1.91 27.66
C PHE A 153 -0.35 2.27 27.17
N TYR A 154 -1.40 1.73 27.80
CA TYR A 154 -2.79 1.96 27.38
C TYR A 154 -3.19 3.44 27.37
N PRO A 155 -3.07 4.19 28.49
CA PRO A 155 -3.43 5.60 28.50
C PRO A 155 -2.57 6.44 27.54
N GLN A 156 -1.27 6.14 27.39
CA GLN A 156 -0.40 6.87 26.47
C GLN A 156 -0.78 6.62 25.00
N ALA A 157 -0.99 5.36 24.61
CA ALA A 157 -1.42 4.99 23.27
C ALA A 157 -2.81 5.55 22.92
N ILE A 158 -3.77 5.49 23.84
CA ILE A 158 -5.09 6.12 23.67
C ILE A 158 -4.95 7.64 23.49
N ASN A 159 -4.06 8.29 24.24
CA ASN A 159 -3.81 9.72 24.08
C ASN A 159 -3.26 10.06 22.68
N HIS A 160 -2.29 9.29 22.18
CA HIS A 160 -1.77 9.49 20.81
C HIS A 160 -2.83 9.30 19.74
N LEU A 161 -3.65 8.24 19.86
CA LEU A 161 -4.76 8.01 18.94
C LEU A 161 -5.78 9.16 19.01
N ARG A 162 -6.15 9.64 20.20
CA ARG A 162 -7.06 10.81 20.34
C ARG A 162 -6.50 12.11 19.75
N GLN A 163 -5.17 12.25 19.70
CA GLN A 163 -4.49 13.36 19.02
C GLN A 163 -4.40 13.19 17.50
N GLY A 164 -4.90 12.07 16.96
CA GLY A 164 -4.93 11.78 15.53
C GLY A 164 -3.68 11.09 14.98
N SER A 165 -2.69 10.77 15.82
CA SER A 165 -1.48 10.05 15.37
C SER A 165 -1.78 8.56 15.19
N GLY A 166 -1.15 7.94 14.18
CA GLY A 166 -1.25 6.51 13.95
C GLY A 166 -0.45 5.71 14.99
N LEU A 167 -0.97 4.56 15.44
CA LEU A 167 -0.25 3.66 16.35
C LEU A 167 0.31 2.46 15.58
N VAL A 168 1.62 2.33 15.49
CA VAL A 168 2.29 1.23 14.80
C VAL A 168 2.66 0.14 15.81
N PHE A 169 2.07 -1.05 15.68
CA PHE A 169 2.14 -2.09 16.69
C PHE A 169 2.31 -3.50 16.10
N SER A 170 3.28 -4.27 16.60
CA SER A 170 3.37 -5.71 16.27
C SER A 170 2.62 -6.55 17.31
N PRO A 171 1.49 -7.20 16.97
CA PRO A 171 0.73 -8.02 17.91
C PRO A 171 1.47 -9.30 18.35
N GLU A 172 2.40 -9.84 17.57
CA GLU A 172 3.20 -11.01 17.97
C GLU A 172 4.29 -10.68 19.00
N GLY A 173 4.82 -9.45 18.95
CA GLY A 173 5.76 -8.90 19.93
C GLY A 173 7.16 -9.54 19.93
N ASN A 174 7.44 -10.46 19.00
CA ASN A 174 8.77 -10.99 18.69
C ASN A 174 8.98 -10.87 17.18
N SER A 175 10.24 -10.86 16.72
CA SER A 175 10.56 -10.89 15.30
C SER A 175 10.79 -12.32 14.79
N TYR A 176 10.43 -12.58 13.53
CA TYR A 176 10.54 -13.89 12.88
C TYR A 176 11.16 -13.77 11.48
N LYS A 177 11.59 -14.89 10.89
CA LYS A 177 11.84 -14.92 9.44
C LYS A 177 10.51 -14.80 8.71
N THR A 178 10.51 -14.33 7.46
CA THR A 178 9.25 -14.08 6.74
C THR A 178 8.35 -15.32 6.71
N GLY A 179 8.88 -16.50 6.36
CA GLY A 179 8.09 -17.74 6.30
C GLY A 179 7.62 -18.30 7.65
N ASP A 180 8.18 -17.81 8.77
CA ASP A 180 7.79 -18.21 10.13
C ASP A 180 6.84 -17.18 10.78
N SER A 181 6.55 -16.09 10.07
CA SER A 181 5.77 -14.96 10.53
C SER A 181 4.34 -15.02 9.95
N PRO A 182 3.31 -14.60 10.69
CA PRO A 182 3.36 -14.19 12.07
C PRO A 182 3.39 -15.36 13.07
N GLY A 183 4.04 -15.13 14.21
CA GLY A 183 3.84 -15.87 15.44
C GLY A 183 2.45 -15.66 16.06
N ILE A 184 2.30 -16.00 17.33
CA ILE A 184 1.01 -15.89 18.04
C ILE A 184 0.72 -14.43 18.39
N PHE A 185 -0.41 -13.92 17.91
CA PHE A 185 -0.89 -12.58 18.23
C PHE A 185 -1.33 -12.48 19.68
N ARG A 186 -0.79 -11.48 20.37
CA ARG A 186 -1.18 -11.10 21.74
C ARG A 186 -2.41 -10.19 21.70
N TYR A 187 -3.23 -10.31 22.73
CA TYR A 187 -4.52 -9.61 22.80
C TYR A 187 -4.43 -8.11 23.12
N GLY A 188 -3.25 -7.60 23.49
CA GLY A 188 -3.09 -6.27 24.07
C GLY A 188 -3.64 -5.15 23.19
N ILE A 189 -3.25 -5.12 21.92
CA ILE A 189 -3.66 -4.07 20.98
C ILE A 189 -5.15 -4.15 20.63
N PHE A 190 -5.69 -5.35 20.48
CA PHE A 190 -7.12 -5.57 20.20
C PHE A 190 -7.99 -5.16 21.39
N LYS A 191 -7.54 -5.45 22.62
CA LYS A 191 -8.17 -4.95 23.86
C LYS A 191 -8.09 -3.44 23.98
N LEU A 192 -7.00 -2.83 23.50
CA LEU A 192 -6.85 -1.37 23.50
C LEU A 192 -7.85 -0.71 22.56
N ALA A 193 -8.05 -1.26 21.35
CA ALA A 193 -9.07 -0.78 20.42
C ALA A 193 -10.47 -0.78 21.05
N CYS A 194 -10.81 -1.82 21.82
CA CYS A 194 -12.08 -1.92 22.56
C CYS A 194 -12.19 -0.97 23.77
N CYS A 195 -11.15 -0.20 24.11
CA CYS A 195 -11.20 0.81 25.18
C CYS A 195 -11.61 2.20 24.68
N MET A 196 -11.86 2.37 23.38
CA MET A 196 -12.16 3.64 22.75
C MET A 196 -13.56 3.60 22.13
N ASP A 197 -14.25 4.73 22.16
CA ASP A 197 -15.55 4.94 21.51
C ASP A 197 -15.53 6.29 20.76
N PRO A 198 -15.69 6.30 19.41
CA PRO A 198 -15.72 5.12 18.55
C PRO A 198 -14.39 4.33 18.62
N GLN A 199 -14.46 3.01 18.43
CA GLN A 199 -13.25 2.18 18.34
C GLN A 199 -12.39 2.64 17.15
N PRO A 200 -11.05 2.67 17.23
CA PRO A 200 -10.21 3.01 16.08
C PRO A 200 -10.25 1.91 15.00
N LEU A 201 -9.96 2.29 13.75
CA LEU A 201 -9.69 1.31 12.69
C LEU A 201 -8.36 0.61 12.97
N ILE A 202 -8.32 -0.67 12.64
CA ILE A 202 -7.12 -1.50 12.62
C ILE A 202 -6.80 -1.80 11.15
N VAL A 203 -5.64 -1.36 10.67
CA VAL A 203 -5.12 -1.63 9.32
C VAL A 203 -4.01 -2.68 9.42
N PRO A 204 -4.18 -3.87 8.81
CA PRO A 204 -3.11 -4.85 8.69
C PRO A 204 -2.11 -4.46 7.59
N LEU A 205 -0.82 -4.45 7.95
CA LEU A 205 0.31 -4.21 7.05
C LEU A 205 1.19 -5.46 6.97
N VAL A 206 0.95 -6.30 5.97
CA VAL A 206 1.63 -7.59 5.77
C VAL A 206 3.01 -7.34 5.16
N MET A 207 4.06 -7.75 5.84
CA MET A 207 5.45 -7.50 5.49
C MET A 207 6.12 -8.80 5.03
N ALA A 208 6.89 -8.72 3.95
CA ALA A 208 7.70 -9.83 3.47
C ALA A 208 9.11 -9.40 3.01
N ASN A 209 10.07 -10.31 3.21
CA ASN A 209 11.46 -10.24 2.76
C ASN A 209 12.34 -9.18 3.42
N PHE A 210 11.88 -8.49 4.46
CA PHE A 210 12.73 -7.58 5.25
C PHE A 210 13.86 -8.31 6.01
N ASP A 211 13.79 -9.64 6.10
CA ASP A 211 14.82 -10.55 6.61
C ASP A 211 15.88 -10.96 5.58
N LYS A 212 15.77 -10.46 4.34
CA LYS A 212 16.69 -10.73 3.22
C LYS A 212 17.62 -9.55 2.95
N LEU A 213 18.65 -9.81 2.14
CA LEU A 213 19.45 -8.74 1.55
C LEU A 213 18.64 -8.00 0.47
N ALA A 214 18.74 -6.68 0.43
CA ALA A 214 18.11 -5.80 -0.55
C ALA A 214 18.55 -6.10 -2.00
N SER A 215 19.68 -6.81 -2.18
CA SER A 215 20.17 -7.29 -3.47
C SER A 215 19.71 -8.69 -3.86
N GLU A 216 19.10 -9.43 -2.94
CA GLU A 216 18.58 -10.77 -3.15
C GLU A 216 17.09 -10.75 -3.43
N ASP A 217 16.34 -9.88 -2.74
CA ASP A 217 14.88 -9.86 -2.83
C ASP A 217 14.30 -8.44 -2.81
N THR A 218 13.02 -8.34 -3.17
CA THR A 218 12.20 -7.14 -3.07
C THR A 218 11.52 -7.10 -1.72
N PHE A 219 11.62 -5.97 -1.02
CA PHE A 219 10.88 -5.75 0.22
C PHE A 219 9.42 -5.46 -0.12
N LYS A 220 8.50 -6.29 0.39
CA LYS A 220 7.07 -6.19 0.06
C LYS A 220 6.27 -5.75 1.29
N CYS A 221 5.34 -4.82 1.06
CA CYS A 221 4.34 -4.41 2.03
C CYS A 221 2.97 -4.44 1.35
N GLU A 222 2.06 -5.26 1.86
CA GLU A 222 0.67 -5.29 1.43
C GLU A 222 -0.24 -4.78 2.54
N ILE A 223 -0.93 -3.69 2.24
CA ILE A 223 -1.95 -3.09 3.10
C ILE A 223 -3.25 -3.85 2.84
N LYS A 224 -3.89 -4.35 3.89
CA LYS A 224 -5.16 -5.09 3.80
C LYS A 224 -6.35 -4.21 4.24
N PRO A 225 -7.59 -4.57 3.88
CA PRO A 225 -8.78 -3.84 4.29
C PRO A 225 -8.80 -3.57 5.81
N PRO A 226 -9.12 -2.34 6.23
CA PRO A 226 -9.22 -2.02 7.65
C PRO A 226 -10.47 -2.64 8.28
N PHE A 227 -10.42 -2.87 9.59
CA PHE A 227 -11.57 -3.33 10.37
C PHE A 227 -11.58 -2.70 11.76
N ARG A 228 -12.74 -2.64 12.40
CA ARG A 228 -12.90 -2.39 13.84
C ARG A 228 -13.14 -3.71 14.56
N MET A 229 -12.81 -3.78 15.85
CA MET A 229 -13.15 -4.95 16.65
C MET A 229 -14.67 -5.17 16.73
N SER A 230 -15.45 -4.08 16.68
CA SER A 230 -16.92 -4.11 16.59
C SER A 230 -17.45 -4.79 15.34
N ASP A 231 -16.75 -4.69 14.20
CA ASP A 231 -17.14 -5.35 12.95
C ASP A 231 -17.05 -6.88 13.07
N LEU A 232 -16.22 -7.34 14.02
CA LEU A 232 -16.03 -8.74 14.38
C LEU A 232 -16.84 -9.14 15.63
N GLY A 233 -17.77 -8.29 16.07
CA GLY A 233 -18.66 -8.54 17.21
C GLY A 233 -18.05 -8.24 18.59
N ILE A 234 -16.87 -7.63 18.67
CA ILE A 234 -16.17 -7.37 19.94
C ILE A 234 -16.26 -5.89 20.30
N THR A 235 -17.08 -5.57 21.31
CA THR A 235 -17.24 -4.20 21.83
C THR A 235 -16.58 -3.96 23.18
N ASP A 236 -16.35 -5.01 23.98
CA ASP A 236 -15.70 -4.93 25.30
C ASP A 236 -14.35 -5.69 25.32
N LYS A 237 -13.33 -5.07 25.92
CA LYS A 237 -11.98 -5.69 26.07
C LYS A 237 -11.95 -6.97 26.92
N LYS A 238 -13.01 -7.26 27.67
CA LYS A 238 -13.21 -8.45 28.50
C LYS A 238 -14.15 -9.47 27.85
N ASP A 239 -14.60 -9.23 26.61
CA ASP A 239 -15.44 -10.17 25.88
C ASP A 239 -14.79 -11.57 25.83
N PRO A 240 -15.48 -12.63 26.25
CA PRO A 240 -14.94 -13.99 26.29
C PRO A 240 -14.61 -14.55 24.90
N SER A 241 -15.19 -14.00 23.83
CA SER A 241 -14.94 -14.43 22.45
C SER A 241 -13.72 -13.75 21.81
N LEU A 242 -13.17 -12.69 22.41
CA LEU A 242 -12.01 -11.95 21.92
C LEU A 242 -10.81 -12.86 21.57
N PRO A 243 -10.40 -13.85 22.40
CA PRO A 243 -9.30 -14.73 22.05
C PRO A 243 -9.53 -15.52 20.75
N GLY A 244 -10.77 -15.97 20.52
CA GLY A 244 -11.14 -16.69 19.30
C GLY A 244 -11.12 -15.79 18.07
N VAL A 245 -11.61 -14.56 18.19
CA VAL A 245 -11.53 -13.55 17.13
C VAL A 245 -10.08 -13.22 16.78
N VAL A 246 -9.22 -12.99 17.79
CA VAL A 246 -7.80 -12.71 17.56
C VAL A 246 -7.09 -13.91 16.92
N ALA A 247 -7.43 -15.14 17.28
CA ALA A 247 -6.89 -16.33 16.63
C ALA A 247 -7.26 -16.42 15.15
N LYS A 248 -8.50 -16.06 14.78
CA LYS A 248 -8.92 -15.98 13.37
C LYS A 248 -8.16 -14.90 12.60
N ILE A 249 -7.99 -13.71 13.18
CA ILE A 249 -7.17 -12.64 12.59
C ILE A 249 -5.74 -13.15 12.38
N ASN A 250 -5.15 -13.81 13.38
CA ASN A 250 -3.79 -14.34 13.29
C ASN A 250 -3.64 -15.40 12.18
N GLN A 251 -4.63 -16.29 12.03
CA GLN A 251 -4.64 -17.31 10.99
C GLN A 251 -4.75 -16.69 9.59
N GLN A 252 -5.69 -15.76 9.41
CA GLN A 252 -5.83 -15.02 8.16
C GLN A 252 -4.54 -14.28 7.78
N TYR A 253 -3.85 -13.72 8.78
CA TYR A 253 -2.58 -13.03 8.57
C TYR A 253 -1.48 -13.97 8.07
N LYS A 254 -1.44 -15.23 8.53
CA LYS A 254 -0.50 -16.24 8.02
C LYS A 254 -0.75 -16.56 6.55
N GLU A 255 -2.02 -16.71 6.17
CA GLU A 255 -2.40 -16.92 4.77
C GLU A 255 -1.93 -15.73 3.91
N TRP A 256 -2.15 -14.49 4.36
CA TRP A 256 -1.65 -13.32 3.63
C TRP A 256 -0.13 -13.25 3.49
N VAL A 257 0.64 -13.66 4.51
CA VAL A 257 2.10 -13.73 4.38
C VAL A 257 2.51 -14.80 3.37
N SER A 258 1.83 -15.95 3.37
CA SER A 258 2.05 -17.03 2.37
C SER A 258 1.76 -16.52 0.97
N ASP A 259 0.60 -15.89 0.75
CA ASP A 259 0.19 -15.34 -0.54
C ASP A 259 1.21 -14.31 -1.05
N LEU A 260 1.71 -13.43 -0.16
CA LEU A 260 2.68 -12.39 -0.51
C LEU A 260 4.07 -12.96 -0.87
N LEU A 261 4.42 -14.13 -0.31
CA LEU A 261 5.64 -14.88 -0.64
C LEU A 261 5.51 -15.65 -1.96
N GLU A 262 4.38 -16.33 -2.18
CA GLU A 262 4.12 -17.19 -3.33
C GLU A 262 3.81 -16.41 -4.61
N GLU A 263 3.52 -15.11 -4.50
CA GLU A 263 3.02 -14.33 -5.61
C GLU A 263 3.85 -14.48 -6.90
N GLU A 264 3.16 -15.01 -7.91
CA GLU A 264 3.69 -15.37 -9.22
C GLU A 264 4.03 -14.16 -10.09
N GLN A 265 5.00 -14.33 -10.98
CA GLN A 265 5.29 -13.34 -12.01
C GLN A 265 4.09 -13.17 -12.94
N GLY A 266 3.65 -11.93 -13.17
CA GLY A 266 2.69 -11.63 -14.25
C GLY A 266 1.21 -11.71 -13.90
N PHE A 267 0.81 -11.44 -12.65
CA PHE A 267 -0.60 -11.26 -12.26
C PHE A 267 -1.49 -12.52 -12.36
N GLU A 268 -0.90 -13.71 -12.42
CA GLU A 268 -1.59 -14.96 -12.78
C GLU A 268 -2.87 -15.22 -11.98
N SER A 269 -2.86 -15.03 -10.67
CA SER A 269 -4.04 -15.19 -9.81
C SER A 269 -5.18 -14.22 -10.16
N GLU A 270 -4.86 -12.95 -10.45
CA GLU A 270 -5.84 -11.98 -10.94
C GLU A 270 -6.37 -12.40 -12.32
N ILE A 271 -5.49 -12.86 -13.22
CA ILE A 271 -5.89 -13.29 -14.56
C ILE A 271 -6.83 -14.50 -14.50
N LEU A 272 -6.54 -15.51 -13.67
CA LEU A 272 -7.41 -16.67 -13.47
C LEU A 272 -8.81 -16.25 -12.96
N ALA A 273 -8.87 -15.29 -12.04
CA ALA A 273 -10.14 -14.76 -11.54
C ALA A 273 -10.93 -14.03 -12.64
N LEU A 274 -10.25 -13.29 -13.52
CA LEU A 274 -10.87 -12.62 -14.66
C LEU A 274 -11.35 -13.59 -15.75
N GLU A 275 -10.61 -14.68 -15.98
CA GLU A 275 -11.03 -15.76 -16.87
C GLU A 275 -12.31 -16.42 -16.34
N GLU A 276 -12.36 -16.70 -15.04
CA GLU A 276 -13.56 -17.28 -14.43
C GLU A 276 -14.75 -16.34 -14.52
N ARG A 277 -14.56 -15.03 -14.26
CA ARG A 277 -15.61 -14.02 -14.43
C ARG A 277 -16.18 -13.99 -15.84
N THR A 278 -15.33 -14.19 -16.86
CA THR A 278 -15.77 -14.27 -18.25
C THR A 278 -16.57 -15.54 -18.51
N LYS A 279 -16.14 -16.69 -17.97
CA LYS A 279 -16.83 -17.98 -18.11
C LYS A 279 -18.20 -17.99 -17.44
N THR A 280 -18.35 -17.34 -16.29
CA THR A 280 -19.60 -17.32 -15.52
C THR A 280 -20.59 -16.26 -15.99
N LYS A 281 -20.23 -15.45 -17.00
CA LYS A 281 -21.09 -14.37 -17.49
C LYS A 281 -22.28 -14.94 -18.27
N GLU A 282 -23.49 -14.47 -17.95
CA GLU A 282 -24.74 -14.99 -18.51
C GLU A 282 -24.85 -14.82 -20.02
N THR A 283 -24.45 -13.66 -20.54
CA THR A 283 -24.47 -13.33 -21.97
C THR A 283 -23.16 -12.67 -22.40
N LEU A 284 -22.62 -13.13 -23.52
CA LEU A 284 -21.42 -12.59 -24.15
C LEU A 284 -21.74 -11.71 -25.38
N ASP A 285 -23.02 -11.48 -25.67
CA ASP A 285 -23.45 -10.60 -26.75
C ASP A 285 -23.58 -9.15 -26.27
N ASP A 286 -23.37 -8.19 -27.18
CA ASP A 286 -23.49 -6.74 -26.93
C ASP A 286 -22.74 -6.22 -25.70
N MET A 287 -21.63 -6.86 -25.34
CA MET A 287 -20.85 -6.51 -24.15
C MET A 287 -20.20 -5.13 -24.26
N VAL A 288 -20.13 -4.46 -23.11
CA VAL A 288 -19.22 -3.33 -22.86
C VAL A 288 -18.12 -3.81 -21.93
N VAL A 289 -16.94 -4.05 -22.48
CA VAL A 289 -15.81 -4.59 -21.73
C VAL A 289 -14.94 -3.47 -21.20
N PHE A 290 -14.71 -3.43 -19.89
CA PHE A 290 -13.81 -2.49 -19.24
C PHE A 290 -12.46 -3.15 -19.02
N TYR A 291 -11.40 -2.60 -19.61
CA TYR A 291 -10.07 -3.20 -19.61
C TYR A 291 -8.99 -2.20 -19.23
N GLY A 292 -8.16 -2.52 -18.24
CA GLY A 292 -7.16 -1.59 -17.78
C GLY A 292 -6.54 -1.93 -16.43
N SER A 293 -5.85 -0.94 -15.87
CA SER A 293 -5.18 -1.06 -14.57
C SER A 293 -6.14 -0.84 -13.38
N SER A 294 -5.61 -0.44 -12.22
CA SER A 294 -6.36 -0.37 -10.96
C SER A 294 -7.57 0.56 -10.98
N THR A 295 -7.63 1.59 -11.82
CA THR A 295 -8.84 2.45 -11.95
C THR A 295 -10.02 1.70 -12.56
N ILE A 296 -9.79 0.66 -13.36
CA ILE A 296 -10.85 -0.22 -13.83
C ILE A 296 -11.11 -1.33 -12.80
N ARG A 297 -10.04 -1.97 -12.29
CA ARG A 297 -10.16 -3.04 -11.28
C ARG A 297 -10.98 -2.61 -10.07
N LEU A 298 -10.77 -1.37 -9.58
CA LEU A 298 -11.37 -0.86 -8.35
C LEU A 298 -12.73 -0.19 -8.55
N TRP A 299 -13.30 -0.23 -9.76
CA TRP A 299 -14.65 0.29 -10.01
C TRP A 299 -15.70 -0.72 -9.54
N ASN A 300 -15.82 -0.88 -8.23
CA ASN A 300 -16.69 -1.89 -7.61
C ASN A 300 -18.18 -1.64 -7.90
N SER A 301 -18.58 -0.40 -8.16
CA SER A 301 -19.97 0.00 -8.47
C SER A 301 -20.33 -0.07 -9.95
N LEU A 302 -19.52 -0.73 -10.79
CA LEU A 302 -19.64 -0.63 -12.24
C LEU A 302 -21.01 -1.10 -12.78
N GLU A 303 -21.54 -2.18 -12.21
CA GLU A 303 -22.85 -2.72 -12.61
C GLU A 303 -23.99 -1.81 -12.16
N GLU A 304 -23.91 -1.25 -10.94
CA GLU A 304 -24.89 -0.28 -10.46
C GLU A 304 -24.82 1.06 -11.21
N ASP A 305 -23.64 1.46 -11.66
CA ASP A 305 -23.41 2.71 -12.39
C ASP A 305 -23.94 2.66 -13.82
N PHE A 306 -23.99 1.46 -14.42
CA PHE A 306 -24.52 1.22 -15.76
C PHE A 306 -25.47 0.01 -15.80
N PRO A 307 -26.66 0.09 -15.19
CA PRO A 307 -27.54 -1.06 -15.00
C PRO A 307 -28.21 -1.57 -16.29
N HIS A 308 -28.05 -0.86 -17.41
CA HIS A 308 -28.67 -1.18 -18.69
C HIS A 308 -27.66 -1.62 -19.76
N ILE A 309 -26.39 -1.80 -19.40
CA ILE A 309 -25.37 -2.32 -20.31
C ILE A 309 -24.89 -3.69 -19.83
N ASN A 310 -24.55 -4.56 -20.78
CA ASN A 310 -23.93 -5.84 -20.46
C ASN A 310 -22.43 -5.65 -20.15
N SER A 311 -22.11 -5.12 -18.96
CA SER A 311 -20.73 -4.76 -18.59
C SER A 311 -19.88 -5.99 -18.21
N LEU A 312 -18.59 -5.98 -18.55
CA LEU A 312 -17.62 -6.98 -18.09
C LEU A 312 -16.33 -6.28 -17.65
N ASN A 313 -15.99 -6.37 -16.37
CA ASN A 313 -14.77 -5.78 -15.82
C ASN A 313 -13.60 -6.77 -15.90
N LEU A 314 -12.63 -6.49 -16.77
CA LEU A 314 -11.37 -7.20 -16.97
C LEU A 314 -10.15 -6.39 -16.48
N GLY A 315 -10.33 -5.50 -15.52
CA GLY A 315 -9.23 -4.74 -14.93
C GLY A 315 -8.44 -5.53 -13.89
N PHE A 316 -7.11 -5.34 -13.87
CA PHE A 316 -6.21 -5.94 -12.87
C PHE A 316 -5.18 -4.93 -12.33
N GLY A 317 -4.66 -5.17 -11.12
CA GLY A 317 -3.84 -4.23 -10.37
C GLY A 317 -2.46 -4.01 -10.99
N GLY A 318 -1.91 -2.79 -10.87
CA GLY A 318 -0.52 -2.51 -11.26
C GLY A 318 -0.15 -2.70 -12.73
N ALA A 319 -1.12 -3.01 -13.61
CA ALA A 319 -0.87 -3.33 -15.00
C ALA A 319 -0.16 -2.19 -15.76
N PHE A 320 0.93 -2.53 -16.44
CA PHE A 320 1.53 -1.70 -17.49
C PHE A 320 0.83 -1.98 -18.83
N ILE A 321 1.06 -1.13 -19.84
CA ILE A 321 0.56 -1.39 -21.20
C ILE A 321 1.07 -2.75 -21.73
N SER A 322 2.31 -3.12 -21.41
CA SER A 322 2.88 -4.42 -21.78
C SER A 322 2.13 -5.59 -21.15
N SER A 323 1.78 -5.50 -19.87
CA SER A 323 0.98 -6.51 -19.17
C SER A 323 -0.40 -6.66 -19.81
N LEU A 324 -1.08 -5.54 -20.10
CA LEU A 324 -2.36 -5.56 -20.80
C LEU A 324 -2.25 -6.19 -22.20
N SER A 325 -1.19 -5.90 -22.93
CA SER A 325 -0.97 -6.50 -24.26
C SER A 325 -0.68 -8.01 -24.18
N GLN A 326 0.10 -8.44 -23.18
CA GLN A 326 0.44 -9.84 -22.94
C GLN A 326 -0.80 -10.69 -22.60
N HIS A 327 -1.68 -10.20 -21.72
CA HIS A 327 -2.85 -10.97 -21.27
C HIS A 327 -4.10 -10.78 -22.15
N PHE A 328 -4.07 -9.85 -23.11
CA PHE A 328 -5.21 -9.56 -23.97
C PHE A 328 -5.78 -10.81 -24.64
N ASP A 329 -4.95 -11.65 -25.25
CA ASP A 329 -5.46 -12.81 -26.00
C ASP A 329 -6.05 -13.89 -25.11
N ARG A 330 -5.54 -13.98 -23.88
CA ARG A 330 -6.00 -14.92 -22.86
C ARG A 330 -7.34 -14.50 -22.24
N LEU A 331 -7.55 -13.20 -22.04
CA LEU A 331 -8.78 -12.67 -21.45
C LEU A 331 -9.91 -12.47 -22.47
N PHE A 332 -9.57 -12.18 -23.73
CA PHE A 332 -10.54 -11.91 -24.80
C PHE A 332 -10.75 -13.15 -25.67
N THR A 333 -11.43 -14.16 -25.13
CA THR A 333 -11.72 -15.45 -25.79
C THR A 333 -13.13 -15.52 -26.39
N PHE A 334 -13.80 -14.38 -26.52
CA PHE A 334 -15.17 -14.24 -26.99
C PHE A 334 -15.24 -13.46 -28.32
N LYS A 335 -16.44 -13.38 -28.92
CA LYS A 335 -16.69 -12.62 -30.15
C LYS A 335 -16.53 -11.11 -29.93
N ALA A 336 -16.54 -10.32 -30.98
CA ALA A 336 -16.36 -8.87 -30.89
C ALA A 336 -17.39 -8.23 -29.92
N PRO A 337 -16.94 -7.58 -28.82
CA PRO A 337 -17.84 -6.82 -27.95
C PRO A 337 -18.32 -5.56 -28.68
N LYS A 338 -19.42 -4.95 -28.21
CA LYS A 338 -19.92 -3.68 -28.76
C LYS A 338 -18.92 -2.55 -28.52
N VAL A 339 -18.42 -2.48 -27.28
CA VAL A 339 -17.49 -1.43 -26.82
C VAL A 339 -16.39 -2.03 -25.95
N ILE A 340 -15.17 -1.52 -26.07
CA ILE A 340 -14.10 -1.73 -25.08
C ILE A 340 -13.67 -0.38 -24.51
N VAL A 341 -13.81 -0.22 -23.19
CA VAL A 341 -13.35 0.95 -22.43
C VAL A 341 -11.94 0.67 -21.90
N LEU A 342 -10.96 1.48 -22.31
CA LEU A 342 -9.54 1.32 -21.99
C LEU A 342 -9.06 2.36 -20.97
N TYR A 343 -8.36 1.93 -19.93
CA TYR A 343 -7.61 2.82 -19.03
C TYR A 343 -6.21 2.28 -18.72
N LEU A 344 -5.19 2.96 -19.25
CA LEU A 344 -3.82 2.46 -19.31
C LEU A 344 -2.80 3.59 -19.41
N GLY A 345 -1.50 3.28 -19.30
CA GLY A 345 -0.40 4.23 -19.44
C GLY A 345 -0.05 5.03 -18.18
N GLY A 346 -0.98 5.16 -17.23
CA GLY A 346 -0.71 5.79 -15.94
C GLY A 346 0.45 5.13 -15.19
N ASN A 347 0.50 3.80 -15.12
CA ASN A 347 1.58 3.09 -14.46
C ASN A 347 2.92 3.25 -15.18
N ASP A 348 2.93 3.22 -16.51
CA ASP A 348 4.13 3.30 -17.37
C ASP A 348 4.96 4.58 -17.16
N LEU A 349 4.38 5.65 -16.60
CA LEU A 349 5.14 6.86 -16.23
C LEU A 349 6.26 6.57 -15.20
N THR A 350 6.19 5.47 -14.43
CA THR A 350 7.26 5.05 -13.50
C THR A 350 8.45 4.40 -14.19
N LEU A 351 8.33 4.04 -15.48
CA LEU A 351 9.37 3.35 -16.24
C LEU A 351 10.43 4.32 -16.83
N GLY A 352 10.29 5.62 -16.58
CA GLY A 352 11.20 6.64 -17.10
C GLY A 352 11.04 6.92 -18.60
N TRP A 353 10.04 6.34 -19.26
CA TRP A 353 9.78 6.54 -20.69
C TRP A 353 9.30 7.96 -21.03
N THR A 354 9.51 8.37 -22.29
CA THR A 354 8.96 9.63 -22.84
C THR A 354 7.46 9.52 -23.07
N ALA A 355 6.75 10.66 -23.12
CA ALA A 355 5.33 10.69 -23.50
C ALA A 355 5.09 9.99 -24.85
N ALA A 356 5.93 10.29 -25.84
CA ALA A 356 5.84 9.70 -27.17
C ALA A 356 5.95 8.16 -27.14
N LYS A 357 6.87 7.59 -26.34
CA LYS A 357 6.99 6.13 -26.21
C LYS A 357 5.77 5.50 -25.56
N ILE A 358 5.20 6.16 -24.54
CA ILE A 358 3.96 5.69 -23.92
C ILE A 358 2.83 5.72 -24.95
N VAL A 359 2.63 6.83 -25.68
CA VAL A 359 1.63 6.95 -26.75
C VAL A 359 1.80 5.87 -27.83
N GLU A 360 3.03 5.60 -28.27
CA GLU A 360 3.33 4.52 -29.22
C GLU A 360 2.85 3.16 -28.71
N ASN A 361 3.15 2.83 -27.45
CA ASN A 361 2.73 1.57 -26.84
C ASN A 361 1.20 1.50 -26.67
N ILE A 362 0.55 2.61 -26.30
CA ILE A 362 -0.92 2.70 -26.25
C ILE A 362 -1.51 2.38 -27.63
N ASN A 363 -1.00 3.05 -28.66
CA ASN A 363 -1.48 2.88 -30.03
C ASN A 363 -1.27 1.44 -30.52
N SER A 364 -0.12 0.83 -30.21
CA SER A 364 0.15 -0.58 -30.57
C SER A 364 -0.88 -1.55 -29.97
N LEU A 365 -1.29 -1.33 -28.71
CA LEU A 365 -2.34 -2.15 -28.10
C LEU A 365 -3.71 -1.87 -28.72
N ILE A 366 -4.05 -0.60 -28.98
CA ILE A 366 -5.30 -0.22 -29.66
C ILE A 366 -5.41 -0.90 -31.03
N GLU A 367 -4.34 -0.88 -31.83
CA GLU A 367 -4.29 -1.54 -33.14
C GLU A 367 -4.40 -3.07 -33.01
N LYS A 368 -3.74 -3.67 -32.02
CA LYS A 368 -3.88 -5.10 -31.72
C LYS A 368 -5.34 -5.47 -31.43
N ILE A 369 -6.04 -4.67 -30.62
CA ILE A 369 -7.44 -4.89 -30.27
C ILE A 369 -8.33 -4.71 -31.51
N HIS A 370 -8.14 -3.63 -32.26
CA HIS A 370 -8.92 -3.33 -33.46
C HIS A 370 -8.74 -4.41 -34.55
N HIS A 371 -7.52 -4.93 -34.72
CA HIS A 371 -7.27 -6.02 -35.65
C HIS A 371 -8.04 -7.30 -35.29
N LYS A 372 -8.13 -7.63 -33.99
CA LYS A 372 -8.90 -8.79 -33.51
C LYS A 372 -10.42 -8.53 -33.59
N TYR A 373 -10.84 -7.30 -33.32
CA TYR A 373 -12.25 -6.90 -33.28
C TYR A 373 -12.53 -5.64 -34.12
N PRO A 374 -12.53 -5.75 -35.47
CA PRO A 374 -12.77 -4.61 -36.34
C PRO A 374 -14.09 -3.83 -36.11
N PRO A 375 -15.22 -4.48 -35.75
CA PRO A 375 -16.48 -3.74 -35.56
C PRO A 375 -16.60 -3.08 -34.17
N THR A 376 -15.70 -3.36 -33.23
CA THR A 376 -15.77 -2.85 -31.86
C THR A 376 -15.37 -1.39 -31.78
N THR A 377 -16.15 -0.59 -31.05
CA THR A 377 -15.75 0.79 -30.70
C THR A 377 -14.82 0.78 -29.50
N LEU A 378 -13.70 1.50 -29.58
CA LEU A 378 -12.72 1.63 -28.50
C LEU A 378 -12.87 3.01 -27.85
N LEU A 379 -13.11 3.03 -26.54
CA LEU A 379 -13.16 4.25 -25.73
C LEU A 379 -11.90 4.32 -24.87
N ASN A 380 -10.94 5.16 -25.24
CA ASN A 380 -9.74 5.36 -24.44
C ASN A 380 -9.96 6.50 -23.43
N LEU A 381 -9.94 6.15 -22.15
CA LEU A 381 -10.03 7.11 -21.06
C LEU A 381 -8.72 7.91 -20.93
N SER A 382 -8.81 9.22 -20.70
CA SER A 382 -7.62 10.04 -20.38
C SER A 382 -6.91 9.51 -19.14
N ILE A 383 -5.58 9.58 -19.10
CA ILE A 383 -4.83 9.32 -17.87
C ILE A 383 -5.23 10.43 -16.89
N LYS A 384 -5.79 10.04 -15.73
CA LYS A 384 -6.23 11.01 -14.71
C LYS A 384 -5.05 11.68 -13.99
N PRO A 385 -5.21 12.89 -13.46
CA PRO A 385 -4.25 13.46 -12.53
C PRO A 385 -4.29 12.74 -11.18
N SER A 386 -3.19 12.80 -10.43
CA SER A 386 -3.12 12.26 -9.06
C SER A 386 -1.99 12.93 -8.28
N LEU A 387 -2.09 12.95 -6.95
CA LEU A 387 -1.04 13.50 -6.07
C LEU A 387 0.25 12.69 -6.20
N GLU A 388 0.13 11.37 -6.32
CA GLU A 388 1.26 10.46 -6.51
C GLU A 388 1.99 10.66 -7.84
N ARG A 389 1.34 11.30 -8.82
CA ARG A 389 1.92 11.60 -10.15
C ARG A 389 2.10 13.08 -10.44
N ALA A 390 2.14 13.92 -9.40
CA ALA A 390 2.29 15.36 -9.55
C ALA A 390 3.53 15.75 -10.38
N MET A 391 4.66 15.06 -10.19
CA MET A 391 5.90 15.30 -10.94
C MET A 391 5.84 14.86 -12.40
N GLN A 392 4.81 14.11 -12.82
CA GLN A 392 4.63 13.64 -14.19
C GLN A 392 3.47 14.35 -14.90
N MET A 393 2.92 15.43 -14.32
CA MET A 393 1.73 16.11 -14.84
C MET A 393 1.88 16.57 -16.29
N GLU A 394 3.00 17.21 -16.63
CA GLU A 394 3.27 17.64 -18.01
C GLU A 394 3.26 16.46 -18.99
N LYS A 395 3.84 15.33 -18.60
CA LYS A 395 3.88 14.11 -19.41
C LYS A 395 2.47 13.53 -19.59
N ILE A 396 1.63 13.57 -18.56
CA ILE A 396 0.23 13.15 -18.63
C ILE A 396 -0.53 14.02 -19.64
N ILE A 397 -0.38 15.34 -19.57
CA ILE A 397 -1.03 16.28 -20.51
C ILE A 397 -0.59 16.00 -21.95
N GLN A 398 0.71 15.79 -22.18
CA GLN A 398 1.25 15.43 -23.50
C GLN A 398 0.64 14.13 -24.06
N ILE A 399 0.54 13.09 -23.23
CA ILE A 399 -0.07 11.80 -23.63
C ILE A 399 -1.55 11.99 -23.96
N ASN A 400 -2.32 12.62 -23.07
CA ASN A 400 -3.75 12.84 -23.27
C ASN A 400 -4.03 13.67 -24.54
N THR A 401 -3.23 14.71 -24.78
CA THR A 401 -3.32 15.55 -25.99
C THR A 401 -3.05 14.74 -27.26
N ALA A 402 -2.02 13.91 -27.26
CA ALA A 402 -1.68 13.06 -28.39
C ALA A 402 -2.77 12.01 -28.66
N MET A 403 -3.31 11.38 -27.62
CA MET A 403 -4.42 10.41 -27.76
C MET A 403 -5.71 11.07 -28.27
N ALA A 404 -6.02 12.29 -27.81
CA ALA A 404 -7.13 13.07 -28.35
C ALA A 404 -6.95 13.35 -29.85
N ALA A 405 -5.74 13.73 -30.28
CA ALA A 405 -5.42 13.96 -31.69
C ALA A 405 -5.54 12.67 -32.53
N LEU A 406 -5.05 11.54 -32.03
CA LEU A 406 -5.20 10.23 -32.69
C LEU A 406 -6.68 9.84 -32.87
N SER A 407 -7.50 10.04 -31.84
CA SER A 407 -8.93 9.70 -31.88
C SER A 407 -9.73 10.52 -32.89
N LYS A 408 -9.34 11.78 -33.18
CA LYS A 408 -10.01 12.62 -34.18
C LYS A 408 -9.88 12.07 -35.61
N ASN A 409 -8.80 11.33 -35.88
CA ASN A 409 -8.52 10.74 -37.19
C ASN A 409 -8.98 9.27 -37.29
N SER A 410 -9.63 8.73 -36.25
CA SER A 410 -10.08 7.35 -36.20
C SER A 410 -11.61 7.24 -36.25
N THR A 411 -12.09 6.24 -36.96
CA THR A 411 -13.52 5.89 -37.01
C THR A 411 -13.94 4.98 -35.86
N PHE A 412 -13.02 4.22 -35.27
CA PHE A 412 -13.27 3.21 -34.25
C PHE A 412 -12.79 3.61 -32.85
N LEU A 413 -11.88 4.59 -32.74
CA LEU A 413 -11.33 5.07 -31.46
C LEU A 413 -11.96 6.41 -31.07
N LYS A 414 -12.42 6.52 -29.81
CA LYS A 414 -12.81 7.78 -29.18
C LYS A 414 -11.99 8.01 -27.92
N GLN A 415 -11.51 9.24 -27.75
CA GLN A 415 -10.92 9.68 -26.49
C GLN A 415 -12.04 10.20 -25.57
N VAL A 416 -12.11 9.68 -24.35
CA VAL A 416 -12.99 10.17 -23.29
C VAL A 416 -12.13 10.93 -22.29
N ASP A 417 -12.29 12.25 -22.26
CA ASP A 417 -11.53 13.11 -21.36
C ASP A 417 -12.31 13.37 -20.08
N PHE A 418 -11.66 13.15 -18.94
CA PHE A 418 -12.14 13.53 -17.60
C PHE A 418 -11.01 14.12 -16.75
N PHE A 419 -9.86 14.43 -17.36
CA PHE A 419 -8.68 14.93 -16.67
C PHE A 419 -8.98 16.28 -15.99
N ASP A 420 -9.50 17.25 -16.75
CA ASP A 420 -9.75 18.61 -16.26
C ASP A 420 -10.81 18.65 -15.15
N ALA A 421 -11.76 17.71 -15.16
CA ALA A 421 -12.77 17.61 -14.09
C ALA A 421 -12.14 17.33 -12.71
N LEU A 422 -10.98 16.66 -12.71
CA LEU A 422 -10.23 16.30 -11.51
C LEU A 422 -9.16 17.34 -11.12
N MET A 423 -9.06 18.44 -11.86
CA MET A 423 -8.13 19.55 -11.62
C MET A 423 -8.84 20.78 -11.05
N ASP A 424 -8.13 21.57 -10.26
CA ASP A 424 -8.47 22.93 -9.83
C ASP A 424 -7.28 23.84 -10.18
N GLY A 425 -7.35 24.46 -11.37
CA GLY A 425 -6.18 25.10 -11.97
C GLY A 425 -5.06 24.09 -12.19
N GLU A 426 -3.89 24.32 -11.59
CA GLU A 426 -2.74 23.41 -11.63
C GLU A 426 -2.75 22.33 -10.53
N ALA A 427 -3.69 22.42 -9.57
CA ALA A 427 -3.75 21.51 -8.43
C ALA A 427 -4.71 20.33 -8.68
N VAL A 428 -4.35 19.15 -8.18
CA VAL A 428 -5.23 17.98 -8.22
C VAL A 428 -6.27 18.06 -7.10
N LYS A 429 -7.55 17.86 -7.43
CA LYS A 429 -8.65 17.85 -6.45
C LYS A 429 -8.59 16.59 -5.57
N ARG A 430 -8.04 16.73 -4.36
CA ARG A 430 -7.92 15.63 -3.38
C ARG A 430 -9.25 14.95 -3.05
N GLN A 431 -10.36 15.68 -3.11
CA GLN A 431 -11.70 15.16 -2.80
C GLN A 431 -12.15 14.00 -3.69
N PHE A 432 -11.56 13.82 -4.87
CA PHE A 432 -11.89 12.73 -5.80
C PHE A 432 -10.96 11.52 -5.68
N LEU A 433 -10.02 11.55 -4.73
CA LEU A 433 -9.00 10.53 -4.57
C LEU A 433 -9.12 9.84 -3.21
N LEU A 434 -8.77 8.55 -3.17
CA LEU A 434 -8.51 7.81 -1.94
C LEU A 434 -7.35 8.44 -1.15
N GLN A 435 -7.18 8.02 0.10
CA GLN A 435 -6.15 8.57 0.98
C GLN A 435 -4.73 8.44 0.41
N ASP A 436 -4.50 7.41 -0.42
CA ASP A 436 -3.23 7.23 -1.11
C ASP A 436 -2.91 8.31 -2.15
N GLY A 437 -3.88 9.17 -2.49
CA GLY A 437 -3.71 10.24 -3.45
C GLY A 437 -3.50 9.75 -4.88
N LEU A 438 -3.79 8.48 -5.16
CA LEU A 438 -3.67 7.86 -6.48
C LEU A 438 -5.02 7.39 -7.00
N HIS A 439 -5.73 6.54 -6.26
CA HIS A 439 -6.94 5.89 -6.75
C HIS A 439 -8.18 6.78 -6.61
N LEU A 440 -9.18 6.59 -7.46
CA LEU A 440 -10.45 7.32 -7.35
C LEU A 440 -11.26 6.80 -6.17
N ASN A 441 -11.93 7.70 -5.46
CA ASN A 441 -12.98 7.35 -4.53
C ASN A 441 -14.35 7.38 -5.22
N THR A 442 -15.43 7.20 -4.46
CA THR A 442 -16.81 7.22 -4.98
C THR A 442 -17.12 8.49 -5.79
N ASP A 443 -16.77 9.67 -5.29
CA ASP A 443 -17.01 10.94 -5.99
C ASP A 443 -16.17 11.05 -7.28
N GLY A 444 -14.95 10.53 -7.27
CA GLY A 444 -14.10 10.44 -8.45
C GLY A 444 -14.66 9.50 -9.52
N TYR A 445 -15.22 8.35 -9.13
CA TYR A 445 -15.91 7.46 -10.06
C TYR A 445 -17.20 8.07 -10.62
N GLU A 446 -17.95 8.85 -9.83
CA GLU A 446 -19.12 9.57 -10.32
C GLU A 446 -18.74 10.62 -11.40
N VAL A 447 -17.60 11.30 -11.23
CA VAL A 447 -17.05 12.17 -12.29
C VAL A 447 -16.74 11.35 -13.56
N LEU A 448 -16.02 10.24 -13.43
CA LEU A 448 -15.65 9.39 -14.57
C LEU A 448 -16.90 8.83 -15.29
N LYS A 449 -17.86 8.32 -14.53
CA LYS A 449 -19.16 7.83 -15.01
C LYS A 449 -19.89 8.86 -15.86
N ASN A 450 -19.99 10.10 -15.38
CA ASN A 450 -20.69 11.17 -16.10
C ASN A 450 -20.03 11.54 -17.43
N HIS A 451 -18.71 11.41 -17.54
CA HIS A 451 -17.99 11.63 -18.80
C HIS A 451 -18.08 10.43 -19.74
N LEU A 452 -18.23 9.22 -19.22
CA LEU A 452 -18.32 8.00 -20.02
C LEU A 452 -19.75 7.73 -20.54
N LYS A 453 -20.78 8.09 -19.77
CA LYS A 453 -22.20 7.83 -20.07
C LYS A 453 -22.66 8.25 -21.48
N PRO A 454 -22.23 9.37 -22.08
CA PRO A 454 -22.64 9.73 -23.44
C PRO A 454 -22.17 8.77 -24.55
N TYR A 455 -21.24 7.86 -24.23
CA TYR A 455 -20.62 6.94 -25.19
C TYR A 455 -21.13 5.49 -25.07
N LEU A 456 -21.90 5.17 -24.01
CA LEU A 456 -22.42 3.83 -23.71
C LEU A 456 -23.94 3.81 -23.88
#